data_AF-A0A929FJ78-F1
#
_entry.id   AF-A0A929FJ78-F1
#
_cell.length_a   1.000
_cell.length_b   1.000
_cell.length_c   1.000
_cell.angle_alpha   90.00
_cell.angle_beta   90.00
_cell.angle_gamma   90.00
#
_symmetry.space_group_name_H-M   'P 1'
#
loop_
_entity.id
_entity.type
_entity.pdbx_description
1 polymer ?
#
loop_
_entity_poly.entity_id
_entity_poly.type
_entity_poly.pdbx_seq_one_letter_code
_entity_poly.pdbx_strand_id
1 'polypeptide(L)'
;MVSSNAFSNISADKSTQTPYDQWSLWSGDHIGLLVIEPLTERQTELADFQIVAANPTMMRSGLFLSDSPVGQPLGAVFSGRQADEQRRCYQQCLNGQITPLIVSTQTSDRASTDESVRWWQLTPSIATSTATSPARLVIVATDISQQQRALHHSQTEERTLR
;
A
#
# COMPACT_ATOMS: atom_id res chain seq x y z
N MET A 1 22.33 -5.32 -28.06
CA MET A 1 22.91 -5.48 -26.71
C MET A 1 22.50 -4.27 -25.90
N VAL A 2 21.51 -4.39 -25.02
CA VAL A 2 21.06 -3.28 -24.17
C VAL A 2 21.93 -3.27 -22.93
N SER A 3 22.61 -2.16 -22.68
CA SER A 3 23.57 -1.99 -21.60
C SER A 3 22.86 -1.93 -20.25
N SER A 4 23.18 -2.89 -19.39
CA SER A 4 23.09 -2.77 -17.94
C SER A 4 23.85 -1.51 -17.50
N ASN A 5 23.20 -0.61 -16.75
CA ASN A 5 23.80 0.28 -15.73
C ASN A 5 22.80 1.37 -15.28
N ALA A 6 21.69 0.96 -14.64
CA ALA A 6 20.79 1.88 -13.94
C ALA A 6 20.87 1.75 -12.39
N PHE A 7 21.93 1.11 -11.86
CA PHE A 7 22.08 0.79 -10.43
C PHE A 7 23.38 1.33 -9.82
N SER A 8 23.86 2.49 -10.27
CA SER A 8 25.06 3.08 -9.68
C SER A 8 24.89 4.58 -9.60
N ASN A 9 24.47 5.05 -8.43
CA ASN A 9 24.82 6.32 -7.79
C ASN A 9 23.69 6.78 -6.86
N ILE A 10 23.47 6.04 -5.77
CA ILE A 10 22.93 6.65 -4.56
C ILE A 10 24.16 7.07 -3.75
N SER A 11 24.69 8.24 -4.09
CA SER A 11 25.73 8.90 -3.30
C SER A 11 25.11 9.30 -1.96
N ALA A 12 25.73 8.85 -0.88
CA ALA A 12 25.37 9.19 0.48
C ALA A 12 25.75 10.64 0.77
N ASP A 13 24.96 11.59 0.28
CA ASP A 13 25.08 12.98 0.71
C ASP A 13 24.11 13.25 1.87
N LYS A 14 24.69 13.59 3.01
CA LYS A 14 23.98 13.85 4.28
C LYS A 14 23.37 15.25 4.23
N SER A 15 22.21 15.38 3.60
CA SER A 15 21.47 16.64 3.52
C SER A 15 19.97 16.39 3.54
N THR A 16 19.39 16.33 4.75
CA THR A 16 17.98 16.59 5.16
C THR A 16 16.78 16.14 4.31
N GLN A 17 16.98 15.45 3.18
CA GLN A 17 15.92 14.82 2.41
C GLN A 17 15.61 13.49 3.07
N THR A 18 14.35 13.29 3.42
CA THR A 18 13.92 11.94 3.71
C THR A 18 14.14 11.12 2.44
N PRO A 19 14.61 9.87 2.51
CA PRO A 19 14.85 9.04 1.31
C PRO A 19 13.59 8.80 0.45
N TYR A 20 12.44 9.34 0.88
CA TYR A 20 11.13 9.27 0.27
C TYR A 20 10.82 10.47 -0.64
N ASP A 21 11.62 11.54 -0.61
CA ASP A 21 11.46 12.73 -1.47
C ASP A 21 11.69 12.43 -2.96
N GLN A 22 12.30 11.28 -3.30
CA GLN A 22 12.55 10.84 -4.67
C GLN A 22 11.39 10.03 -5.29
N TRP A 23 10.29 9.82 -4.57
CA TRP A 23 9.15 9.01 -5.02
C TRP A 23 8.28 9.70 -6.08
N SER A 24 8.56 10.98 -6.36
CA SER A 24 7.97 11.75 -7.47
C SER A 24 8.20 11.12 -8.85
N LEU A 25 9.17 10.20 -9.00
CA LEU A 25 9.39 9.44 -10.24
C LEU A 25 8.44 8.24 -10.43
N TRP A 26 7.67 7.87 -9.40
CA TRP A 26 6.70 6.75 -9.43
C TRP A 26 5.27 7.26 -9.60
N SER A 27 5.11 8.37 -10.33
CA SER A 27 3.88 9.15 -10.49
C SER A 27 2.83 8.47 -11.39
N GLY A 28 2.51 7.21 -11.13
CA GLY A 28 1.29 6.59 -11.62
C GLY A 28 0.16 6.81 -10.60
N ASP A 29 -1.01 7.28 -11.06
CA ASP A 29 -2.21 7.42 -10.21
C ASP A 29 -2.81 6.07 -9.78
N HIS A 30 -2.20 4.96 -10.19
CA HIS A 30 -2.72 3.60 -9.99
C HIS A 30 -1.90 2.77 -8.99
N ILE A 31 -0.71 3.21 -8.58
CA ILE A 31 0.16 2.45 -7.66
C ILE A 31 0.46 3.27 -6.41
N GLY A 32 -0.11 2.84 -5.29
CA GLY A 32 0.23 3.29 -3.95
C GLY A 32 1.38 2.47 -3.36
N LEU A 33 2.33 3.14 -2.71
CA LEU A 33 3.41 2.51 -1.95
C LEU A 33 3.38 2.98 -0.50
N LEU A 34 3.51 2.04 0.42
CA LEU A 34 3.60 2.27 1.87
C LEU A 34 4.80 1.49 2.41
N VAL A 35 5.66 2.18 3.16
CA VAL A 35 6.80 1.56 3.84
C VAL A 35 6.60 1.68 5.34
N ILE A 36 6.80 0.56 6.00
CA ILE A 36 6.53 0.37 7.40
C ILE A 36 7.79 -0.20 8.04
N GLU A 37 8.24 0.44 9.11
CA GLU A 37 9.40 0.02 9.88
C GLU A 37 8.99 -0.51 11.25
N PRO A 38 9.72 -1.51 11.78
CA PRO A 38 9.53 -1.93 13.14
C PRO A 38 10.02 -0.86 14.12
N LEU A 39 9.24 -0.61 15.16
CA LEU A 39 9.52 0.27 16.29
C LEU A 39 10.44 -0.39 17.32
N THR A 40 10.42 -1.72 17.41
CA THR A 40 11.21 -2.47 18.38
C THR A 40 11.92 -3.66 17.71
N GLU A 41 12.92 -4.22 18.39
CA GLU A 41 13.61 -5.45 17.93
C GLU A 41 12.70 -6.69 18.02
N ARG A 42 11.63 -6.64 18.84
CA ARG A 42 10.64 -7.71 18.95
C ARG A 42 9.49 -7.42 17.98
N GLN A 43 9.56 -8.04 16.82
CA GLN A 43 8.65 -7.80 15.69
C GLN A 43 7.49 -8.79 15.71
N THR A 44 6.70 -8.79 16.78
CA THR A 44 5.66 -9.81 16.98
C THR A 44 4.28 -9.35 16.57
N GLU A 45 3.97 -8.07 16.72
CA GLU A 45 2.63 -7.53 16.47
C GLU A 45 2.67 -6.27 15.63
N LEU A 46 1.58 -5.96 14.92
CA LEU A 46 1.49 -4.73 14.11
C LEU A 46 1.62 -3.44 14.92
N ALA A 47 1.40 -3.48 16.24
CA ALA A 47 1.64 -2.34 17.13
C ALA A 47 3.14 -2.00 17.26
N ASP A 48 4.02 -2.98 16.99
CA ASP A 48 5.47 -2.81 16.94
C ASP A 48 5.94 -2.24 15.61
N PHE A 49 5.04 -1.73 14.76
CA PHE A 49 5.37 -1.19 13.45
C PHE A 49 4.80 0.21 13.29
N GLN A 50 5.55 1.08 12.62
CA GLN A 50 5.12 2.43 12.26
C GLN A 50 5.24 2.66 10.76
N ILE A 51 4.35 3.48 10.23
CA ILE A 51 4.46 3.95 8.85
C ILE A 51 5.56 5.00 8.80
N VAL A 52 6.56 4.79 7.95
CA VAL A 52 7.67 5.76 7.77
C VAL A 52 7.60 6.49 6.44
N ALA A 53 6.86 5.95 5.46
CA ALA A 53 6.62 6.63 4.20
C ALA A 53 5.38 6.12 3.49
N ALA A 54 4.71 7.03 2.80
CA ALA A 54 3.64 6.74 1.87
C ALA A 54 3.80 7.63 0.64
N ASN A 55 3.60 7.09 -0.56
CA ASN A 55 3.64 7.89 -1.78
C ASN A 55 2.33 8.69 -1.94
N PRO A 56 2.29 9.73 -2.78
CA PRO A 56 1.09 10.54 -2.95
C PRO A 56 -0.15 9.74 -3.36
N THR A 57 0.00 8.70 -4.18
CA THR A 57 -1.10 7.82 -4.59
C THR A 57 -1.68 7.04 -3.40
N MET A 58 -0.80 6.52 -2.52
CA MET A 58 -1.20 5.85 -1.28
C MET A 58 -1.92 6.82 -0.34
N MET A 59 -1.45 8.06 -0.22
CA MET A 59 -2.11 9.10 0.58
C MET A 59 -3.51 9.45 0.07
N ARG A 60 -3.72 9.46 -1.25
CA ARG A 60 -5.03 9.74 -1.88
C ARG A 60 -5.96 8.53 -1.94
N SER A 61 -5.50 7.34 -1.56
CA SER A 61 -6.25 6.09 -1.72
C SER A 61 -7.52 6.00 -0.87
N GLY A 62 -7.62 6.79 0.21
CA GLY A 62 -8.70 6.69 1.20
C GLY A 62 -8.56 5.50 2.16
N LEU A 63 -7.41 4.82 2.17
CA LEU A 63 -7.15 3.66 3.04
C LEU A 63 -6.83 4.02 4.50
N PHE A 64 -6.50 5.28 4.76
CA PHE A 64 -6.11 5.75 6.10
C PHE A 64 -7.26 6.51 6.79
N LEU A 65 -7.29 6.44 8.13
CA LEU A 65 -8.13 7.30 8.98
C LEU A 65 -7.58 8.72 9.12
N SER A 66 -6.26 8.86 9.00
CA SER A 66 -5.52 10.10 9.22
C SER A 66 -5.04 10.65 7.88
N ASP A 67 -5.19 11.97 7.71
CA ASP A 67 -4.58 12.71 6.61
C ASP A 67 -3.04 12.70 6.69
N SER A 68 -2.48 12.30 7.83
CA SER A 68 -1.04 12.09 8.04
C SER A 68 -0.79 10.73 8.71
N PRO A 69 -0.68 9.64 7.92
CA PRO A 69 -0.42 8.30 8.43
C PRO A 69 1.06 8.08 8.80
N VAL A 70 1.98 8.88 8.27
CA VAL A 70 3.41 8.78 8.57
C VAL A 70 3.68 9.12 10.03
N GLY A 71 4.49 8.29 10.70
CA GLY A 71 4.78 8.35 12.12
C GLY A 71 3.74 7.67 13.01
N GLN A 72 2.64 7.17 12.45
CA GLN A 72 1.60 6.48 13.22
C GLN A 72 1.88 4.98 13.32
N PRO A 73 1.55 4.34 14.46
CA PRO A 73 1.58 2.88 14.58
C PRO A 73 0.62 2.23 13.58
N LEU A 74 1.08 1.20 12.89
CA LEU A 74 0.34 0.55 11.80
C LEU A 74 -1.06 0.09 12.23
N GLY A 75 -1.22 -0.41 13.46
CA GLY A 75 -2.50 -0.84 14.01
C GLY A 75 -3.55 0.28 14.18
N ALA A 76 -3.12 1.54 14.24
CA ALA A 76 -3.96 2.71 14.53
C ALA A 76 -4.45 3.46 13.28
N VAL A 77 -3.96 3.10 12.08
CA VAL A 77 -4.10 3.96 10.89
C VAL A 77 -5.18 3.51 9.92
N PHE A 78 -5.64 2.26 10.02
CA PHE A 78 -6.61 1.69 9.07
C PHE A 78 -8.05 2.08 9.38
N SER A 79 -8.79 2.45 8.33
CA SER A 79 -10.18 2.87 8.40
C SER A 79 -11.15 1.75 7.97
N GLY A 80 -12.39 1.85 8.44
CA GLY A 80 -13.54 1.13 7.86
C GLY A 80 -13.68 -0.35 8.22
N ARG A 81 -14.62 -1.01 7.54
CA ARG A 81 -15.02 -2.42 7.78
C ARG A 81 -13.92 -3.43 7.47
N GLN A 82 -12.88 -3.03 6.74
CA GLN A 82 -11.81 -3.91 6.26
C GLN A 82 -10.52 -3.78 7.09
N ALA A 83 -10.51 -2.97 8.15
CA ALA A 83 -9.33 -2.79 9.00
C ALA A 83 -8.82 -4.11 9.61
N ASP A 84 -9.71 -5.00 10.03
CA ASP A 84 -9.33 -6.29 10.61
C ASP A 84 -8.76 -7.27 9.56
N GLU A 85 -9.29 -7.21 8.33
CA GLU A 85 -8.77 -8.01 7.21
C GLU A 85 -7.39 -7.54 6.78
N GLN A 86 -7.18 -6.22 6.71
CA GLN A 86 -5.89 -5.61 6.44
C GLN A 86 -4.87 -6.00 7.52
N ARG A 87 -5.23 -5.88 8.80
CA ARG A 87 -4.38 -6.34 9.91
C ARG A 87 -4.01 -7.81 9.77
N ARG A 88 -4.99 -8.69 9.51
CA ARG A 88 -4.73 -10.12 9.31
C ARG A 88 -3.79 -10.37 8.13
N CYS A 89 -4.00 -9.69 7.01
CA CYS A 89 -3.16 -9.79 5.81
C CYS A 89 -1.70 -9.41 6.10
N TYR A 90 -1.48 -8.32 6.84
CA TYR A 90 -0.11 -7.90 7.20
C TYR A 90 0.54 -8.82 8.23
N GLN A 91 -0.21 -9.29 9.23
CA GLN A 91 0.30 -10.26 10.19
C GLN A 91 0.70 -11.58 9.50
N GLN A 92 -0.08 -12.04 8.51
CA GLN A 92 0.28 -13.19 7.69
C GLN A 92 1.59 -12.96 6.93
N CYS A 93 1.79 -11.77 6.38
CA CYS A 93 3.04 -11.42 5.69
C CYS A 93 4.25 -11.44 6.64
N LEU A 94 4.10 -10.94 7.87
CA LEU A 94 5.14 -11.02 8.89
C LEU A 94 5.50 -12.47 9.24
N ASN A 95 4.53 -13.38 9.15
CA ASN A 95 4.72 -14.82 9.33
C ASN A 95 5.19 -15.55 8.06
N GLY A 96 5.58 -14.83 7.00
CA GLY A 96 6.09 -15.39 5.75
C GLY A 96 5.02 -15.79 4.73
N GLN A 97 3.76 -15.44 4.95
CA GLN A 97 2.65 -15.72 4.02
C GLN A 97 2.21 -14.46 3.28
N ILE A 98 2.45 -14.40 1.97
CA ILE A 98 2.00 -13.29 1.13
C ILE A 98 0.63 -13.60 0.54
N THR A 99 -0.40 -12.97 1.09
CA THR A 99 -1.78 -13.08 0.58
C THR A 99 -2.26 -11.69 0.16
N PRO A 100 -2.48 -11.43 -1.15
CA PRO A 100 -3.07 -10.18 -1.58
C PRO A 100 -4.48 -10.00 -1.01
N LEU A 101 -4.82 -8.77 -0.64
CA LEU A 101 -6.13 -8.40 -0.12
C LEU A 101 -6.78 -7.36 -1.04
N ILE A 102 -8.01 -7.60 -1.48
CA ILE A 102 -8.78 -6.61 -2.22
C ILE A 102 -9.62 -5.81 -1.23
N VAL A 103 -9.46 -4.50 -1.27
CA VAL A 103 -10.17 -3.55 -0.41
C VAL A 103 -10.91 -2.53 -1.27
N SER A 104 -11.99 -1.97 -0.74
CA SER A 104 -12.72 -0.91 -1.42
C SER A 104 -12.82 0.34 -0.55
N THR A 105 -12.65 1.49 -1.19
CA THR A 105 -12.66 2.81 -0.56
C THR A 105 -13.66 3.69 -1.29
N GLN A 106 -14.45 4.46 -0.56
CA GLN A 106 -15.29 5.51 -1.15
C GLN A 106 -14.51 6.81 -1.18
N THR A 107 -14.40 7.44 -2.35
CA THR A 107 -13.87 8.81 -2.42
C THR A 107 -14.93 9.77 -1.91
N SER A 108 -14.58 10.63 -0.96
CA SER A 108 -15.50 11.52 -0.23
C SER A 108 -16.09 12.68 -1.06
N ASP A 109 -15.78 12.76 -2.35
CA ASP A 109 -16.29 13.82 -3.23
C ASP A 109 -17.68 13.44 -3.78
N ARG A 110 -18.70 13.85 -3.02
CA ARG A 110 -20.12 14.04 -3.40
C ARG A 110 -20.58 13.43 -4.74
N ALA A 111 -20.89 12.14 -4.73
CA ALA A 111 -22.08 11.51 -5.33
C ALA A 111 -21.99 10.00 -5.08
N SER A 112 -23.02 9.37 -4.50
CA SER A 112 -23.05 7.92 -4.30
C SER A 112 -23.37 7.18 -5.61
N THR A 113 -22.52 7.32 -6.61
CA THR A 113 -22.57 6.50 -7.83
C THR A 113 -21.56 5.36 -7.70
N ASP A 114 -21.76 4.27 -8.43
CA ASP A 114 -20.83 3.12 -8.47
C ASP A 114 -19.41 3.55 -8.92
N GLU A 115 -19.30 4.70 -9.57
CA GLU A 115 -18.04 5.33 -9.99
C GLU A 115 -17.23 5.93 -8.84
N SER A 116 -17.87 6.20 -7.69
CA SER A 116 -17.24 6.74 -6.47
C SER A 116 -16.49 5.70 -5.63
N VAL A 117 -16.67 4.42 -5.95
CA VAL A 117 -15.94 3.32 -5.32
C VAL A 117 -14.65 3.08 -6.10
N ARG A 118 -13.54 3.07 -5.35
CA ARG A 118 -12.25 2.56 -5.82
C ARG A 118 -11.96 1.22 -5.16
N TRP A 119 -11.39 0.31 -5.94
CA TRP A 119 -10.93 -0.98 -5.47
C TRP A 119 -9.41 -1.04 -5.55
N TRP A 120 -8.78 -1.45 -4.46
CA TRP A 120 -7.33 -1.58 -4.34
C TRP A 120 -6.96 -3.02 -4.05
N GLN A 121 -5.98 -3.56 -4.76
CA GLN A 121 -5.31 -4.79 -4.38
C GLN A 121 -4.07 -4.44 -3.56
N LEU A 122 -4.10 -4.78 -2.28
CA LEU A 122 -2.99 -4.63 -1.34
C LEU A 122 -2.13 -5.89 -1.37
N THR A 123 -0.86 -5.73 -1.71
CA THR A 123 0.12 -6.81 -1.74
C THR A 123 1.22 -6.51 -0.73
N PRO A 124 1.19 -7.14 0.46
CA PRO A 124 2.26 -6.97 1.43
C PRO A 124 3.50 -7.76 1.02
N SER A 125 4.67 -7.24 1.33
CA SER A 125 5.94 -7.90 1.11
C SER A 125 6.95 -7.48 2.16
N ILE A 126 7.91 -8.36 2.47
CA ILE A 126 9.02 -8.05 3.35
C ILE A 126 10.22 -7.67 2.50
N ALA A 127 10.64 -6.41 2.60
CA ALA A 127 11.87 -5.92 1.99
C ALA A 127 13.01 -5.96 3.03
N THR A 128 14.01 -6.79 2.79
CA THR A 128 15.22 -6.84 3.61
C THR A 128 16.30 -5.95 3.00
N SER A 129 16.90 -5.08 3.80
CA SER A 129 18.08 -4.31 3.39
C SER A 129 19.32 -5.18 3.58
N THR A 130 20.23 -5.18 2.61
CA THR A 130 21.39 -6.08 2.54
C THR A 130 22.53 -5.76 3.51
N ALA A 131 22.45 -4.71 4.32
CA ALA A 131 23.58 -4.26 5.13
C ALA A 131 23.36 -4.27 6.66
N THR A 132 22.31 -3.63 7.18
CA THR A 132 22.20 -3.42 8.64
C THR A 132 20.80 -3.05 9.14
N SER A 133 19.80 -2.93 8.27
CA SER A 133 18.46 -2.46 8.66
C SER A 133 17.51 -3.63 8.90
N PRO A 134 16.63 -3.53 9.91
CA PRO A 134 15.59 -4.52 10.11
C PRO A 134 14.71 -4.64 8.86
N ALA A 135 14.14 -5.83 8.68
CA ALA A 135 13.21 -6.11 7.60
C ALA A 135 12.05 -5.09 7.63
N ARG A 136 11.74 -4.50 6.49
CA ARG A 136 10.66 -3.52 6.32
C ARG A 136 9.45 -4.22 5.73
N LEU A 137 8.28 -3.96 6.29
CA LEU A 137 7.04 -4.32 5.61
C LEU A 137 6.75 -3.24 4.55
N VAL A 138 6.54 -3.68 3.32
CA VAL A 138 6.20 -2.83 2.18
C VAL A 138 4.84 -3.26 1.65
N ILE A 139 3.92 -2.32 1.52
CA ILE A 139 2.61 -2.56 0.91
C ILE A 139 2.56 -1.88 -0.44
N VAL A 140 2.26 -2.66 -1.46
CA VAL A 140 1.92 -2.16 -2.79
C VAL A 140 0.40 -2.20 -2.92
N ALA A 141 -0.23 -1.03 -3.09
CA ALA A 141 -1.65 -0.91 -3.41
C ALA A 141 -1.78 -0.66 -4.92
N THR A 142 -2.49 -1.53 -5.63
CA THR A 142 -2.76 -1.36 -7.06
C THR A 142 -4.24 -1.04 -7.26
N ASP A 143 -4.56 0.06 -7.96
CA ASP A 143 -5.93 0.39 -8.34
C ASP A 143 -6.41 -0.63 -9.38
N ILE A 144 -7.40 -1.44 -8.99
CA ILE A 144 -8.01 -2.48 -9.82
C ILE A 144 -9.47 -2.15 -10.16
N SER A 145 -9.86 -0.87 -10.02
CA SER A 145 -11.25 -0.46 -10.17
C SER A 145 -11.83 -0.78 -11.54
N GLN A 146 -11.06 -0.59 -12.62
CA GLN A 146 -11.50 -0.93 -13.97
C GLN A 146 -11.74 -2.43 -14.14
N GLN A 147 -10.85 -3.27 -13.59
CA GLN A 147 -11.00 -4.72 -13.63
C GLN A 147 -12.23 -5.18 -12.85
N GLN A 148 -12.47 -4.61 -11.68
CA GLN A 148 -13.65 -4.93 -10.87
C GLN A 148 -14.96 -4.53 -11.56
N ARG A 149 -15.01 -3.34 -12.17
CA ARG A 149 -16.18 -2.90 -12.95
C ARG A 149 -16.46 -3.82 -14.15
N ALA A 150 -15.42 -4.22 -14.88
CA ALA A 150 -15.55 -5.15 -16.00
C ALA A 150 -16.11 -6.51 -15.54
N LEU A 151 -15.61 -7.06 -14.43
CA LEU A 151 -16.11 -8.31 -13.84
C LEU A 151 -17.59 -8.20 -13.44
N HIS A 152 -17.98 -7.10 -12.80
CA HIS A 152 -19.38 -6.85 -12.43
C HIS A 152 -20.30 -6.75 -13.65
N HIS A 153 -19.85 -6.11 -14.73
CA HIS A 153 -20.62 -5.99 -15.96
C HIS A 153 -20.87 -7.37 -16.59
N SER A 154 -19.82 -8.18 -16.78
CA SER A 154 -19.94 -9.51 -17.36
C SER A 154 -20.84 -10.45 -16.55
N GLN A 155 -20.77 -10.40 -15.21
CA GLN A 155 -21.65 -11.21 -14.36
C GLN A 155 -23.13 -10.80 -14.45
N THR A 156 -23.39 -9.52 -14.74
CA THR A 156 -24.75 -9.00 -14.90
C THR A 156 -25.34 -9.44 -16.24
N GLU A 157 -24.53 -9.41 -17.31
CA GLU A 157 -24.93 -9.90 -18.63
C GLU A 157 -25.23 -11.40 -18.62
N GLU A 158 -24.37 -12.22 -17.98
CA GLU A 158 -24.60 -13.66 -17.85
C GLU A 158 -25.87 -14.02 -17.07
N ARG A 159 -26.27 -13.19 -16.10
CA ARG A 159 -27.51 -13.38 -15.33
C ARG A 159 -28.76 -12.96 -16.09
N THR A 160 -28.64 -12.02 -17.02
CA THR A 160 -29.78 -11.51 -17.80
C THR A 160 -30.10 -12.42 -18.99
N LEU A 161 -29.13 -13.25 -19.42
CA LEU A 161 -29.25 -14.21 -20.51
C LEU A 161 -29.68 -15.62 -20.05
N ARG A 162 -29.91 -15.84 -18.75
CA ARG A 162 -30.42 -17.09 -18.18
C ARG A 162 -31.88 -16.92 -17.76
#